data_AF-A0A7E6EZD8-F1
#
_entry.id   AF-A0A7E6EZD8-F1
#
_cell.length_a   1.000
_cell.length_b   1.000
_cell.length_c   1.000
_cell.angle_alpha   90.00
_cell.angle_beta   90.00
_cell.angle_gamma   90.00
#
_symmetry.space_group_name_H-M   'P 1'
#
loop_
_entity.id
_entity.type
_entity.pdbx_description
1 polymer ?
#
loop_
_entity_poly.entity_id
_entity_poly.type
_entity_poly.pdbx_seq_one_letter_code
_entity_poly.pdbx_strand_id
1 'polypeptide(L)'
;MEEKYKAALAQKQKSKAEKFSYRPSQADNNKFHEVAKELGRSTLQFARAVEQNPLTSDNIVKINEDRQYVQDIMENVVSDLRKNRSFTSLVSAVAKAKKTKRGLQETIEKEQNSHQRLKELTKLVAEVTEEKEREIQNRNEMIAYLKDQIQEMKAKTGMESKYVNKCTKLSVAQTQKICQMAEQHIRKDIDNVEIQLDLETRVNAEIVQYLGKLQMRLDEKLEFWMEKHEKDVEDKQKQLDDLKTLKNTDWKRLVDLTRQYKEYEEVVVEDRIQKEILRRKMEEEKLYIKASIRVQAWWRGIMVRKGYGTYRKKKKKTKNTKKSKGTK
;
A
#
# COMPACT_ATOMS: atom_id res chain seq x y z
N MET A 1 -39.24 -55.13 49.98
CA MET A 1 -40.27 -54.07 49.79
C MET A 1 -40.52 -53.76 48.32
N GLU A 2 -39.47 -53.51 47.53
CA GLU A 2 -39.58 -53.00 46.14
C GLU A 2 -40.43 -53.84 45.18
N GLU A 3 -40.42 -55.18 45.28
CA GLU A 3 -41.22 -56.05 44.39
C GLU A 3 -42.72 -55.79 44.51
N LYS A 4 -43.23 -55.57 45.74
CA LYS A 4 -44.64 -55.22 45.96
C LYS A 4 -44.99 -53.87 45.34
N TYR A 5 -44.03 -52.94 45.28
CA TYR A 5 -44.21 -51.64 44.63
C TYR A 5 -44.19 -51.76 43.09
N LYS A 6 -43.29 -52.57 42.52
CA LYS A 6 -43.26 -52.91 41.08
C LYS A 6 -44.55 -53.62 40.64
N ALA A 7 -45.04 -54.57 41.43
CA ALA A 7 -46.32 -55.26 41.19
C ALA A 7 -47.51 -54.28 41.19
N ALA A 8 -47.59 -53.39 42.19
CA ALA A 8 -48.63 -52.37 42.26
C ALA A 8 -48.58 -51.39 41.07
N LEU A 9 -47.38 -51.01 40.60
CA LEU A 9 -47.21 -50.20 39.39
C LEU A 9 -47.69 -50.93 38.13
N ALA A 10 -47.35 -52.21 37.96
CA ALA A 10 -47.81 -53.01 36.82
C ALA A 10 -49.34 -53.19 36.83
N GLN A 11 -49.95 -53.43 37.99
CA GLN A 11 -51.40 -53.53 38.13
C GLN A 11 -52.10 -52.18 37.90
N LYS A 12 -51.47 -51.06 38.29
CA LYS A 12 -51.93 -49.70 38.02
C LYS A 12 -51.76 -49.30 36.54
N GLN A 13 -50.85 -49.92 35.79
CA GLN A 13 -50.77 -49.78 34.33
C GLN A 13 -51.82 -50.64 33.61
N LYS A 14 -51.99 -51.92 33.97
CA LYS A 14 -53.06 -52.78 33.40
C LYS A 14 -54.45 -52.16 33.56
N SER A 15 -54.80 -51.75 34.78
CA SER A 15 -56.08 -51.08 35.06
C SER A 15 -56.22 -49.68 34.44
N LYS A 16 -55.14 -49.09 33.90
CA LYS A 16 -55.20 -47.88 33.04
C LYS A 16 -55.46 -48.24 31.58
N ALA A 17 -54.92 -49.35 31.09
CA ALA A 17 -55.14 -49.85 29.73
C ALA A 17 -56.55 -50.43 29.54
N GLU A 18 -57.01 -51.25 30.49
CA GLU A 18 -58.34 -51.85 30.50
C GLU A 18 -59.46 -50.78 30.55
N LYS A 19 -59.22 -49.66 31.23
CA LYS A 19 -60.14 -48.51 31.27
C LYS A 19 -60.13 -47.65 30.00
N PHE A 20 -59.37 -48.00 28.97
CA PHE A 20 -59.28 -47.25 27.71
C PHE A 20 -59.87 -48.00 26.49
N SER A 21 -60.30 -49.26 26.64
CA SER A 21 -60.76 -50.07 25.50
C SER A 21 -62.22 -49.84 25.08
N TYR A 22 -63.11 -49.41 25.99
CA TYR A 22 -64.51 -49.12 25.64
C TYR A 22 -64.70 -47.65 25.21
N ARG A 23 -64.23 -47.33 24.00
CA ARG A 23 -64.69 -46.17 23.23
C ARG A 23 -65.90 -46.65 22.40
N PRO A 24 -67.15 -46.24 22.72
CA PRO A 24 -68.32 -46.77 22.03
C PRO A 24 -68.23 -46.55 20.52
N SER A 25 -68.60 -47.55 19.71
CA SER A 25 -68.67 -47.38 18.27
C SER A 25 -69.75 -46.34 17.92
N GLN A 26 -69.62 -45.66 16.77
CA GLN A 26 -70.74 -44.89 16.22
C GLN A 26 -71.99 -45.78 16.06
N ALA A 27 -71.80 -47.07 15.73
CA ALA A 27 -72.89 -48.04 15.65
C ALA A 27 -73.60 -48.28 17.00
N ASP A 28 -72.90 -48.18 18.14
CA ASP A 28 -73.48 -48.40 19.46
C ASP A 28 -74.21 -47.15 19.95
N ASN A 29 -73.59 -45.96 19.79
CA ASN A 29 -74.24 -44.68 20.07
C ASN A 29 -75.53 -44.51 19.24
N ASN A 30 -75.52 -44.91 17.97
CA ASN A 30 -76.71 -44.89 17.12
C ASN A 30 -77.84 -45.79 17.68
N LYS A 31 -77.52 -47.03 18.11
CA LYS A 31 -78.49 -47.94 18.74
C LYS A 31 -79.07 -47.36 20.04
N PHE A 32 -78.24 -46.80 20.92
CA PHE A 32 -78.73 -46.14 22.14
C PHE A 32 -79.65 -44.96 21.81
N HIS A 33 -79.31 -44.16 20.80
CA HIS A 33 -80.15 -43.04 20.36
C HIS A 33 -81.49 -43.52 19.75
N GLU A 34 -81.49 -44.64 19.02
CA GLU A 34 -82.67 -45.26 18.43
C GLU A 34 -83.61 -45.81 19.52
N VAL A 35 -83.09 -46.60 20.47
CA VAL A 35 -83.88 -47.12 21.61
C VAL A 35 -84.47 -46.00 22.45
N ALA A 36 -83.71 -44.93 22.72
CA ALA A 36 -84.23 -43.76 23.44
C ALA A 36 -85.38 -43.05 22.66
N LYS A 37 -85.30 -43.03 21.33
CA LYS A 37 -86.30 -42.45 20.42
C LYS A 37 -87.56 -43.32 20.31
N GLU A 38 -87.42 -44.64 20.38
CA GLU A 38 -88.57 -45.57 20.49
C GLU A 38 -89.25 -45.49 21.86
N LEU A 39 -88.47 -45.45 22.95
CA LEU A 39 -89.01 -45.28 24.29
C LEU A 39 -89.81 -43.98 24.41
N GLY A 40 -89.25 -42.86 23.93
CA GLY A 40 -89.95 -41.57 23.90
C GLY A 40 -91.23 -41.57 23.05
N ARG A 41 -91.26 -42.30 21.91
CA ARG A 41 -92.48 -42.52 21.12
C ARG A 41 -93.53 -43.31 21.91
N SER A 42 -93.12 -44.37 22.61
CA SER A 42 -94.01 -45.20 23.43
C SER A 42 -94.63 -44.39 24.59
N THR A 43 -93.81 -43.60 25.31
CA THR A 43 -94.30 -42.70 26.38
C THR A 43 -95.29 -41.66 25.83
N LEU A 44 -95.04 -41.09 24.64
CA LEU A 44 -95.96 -40.15 23.98
C LEU A 44 -97.28 -40.80 23.55
N GLN A 45 -97.26 -42.07 23.13
CA GLN A 45 -98.48 -42.83 22.82
C GLN A 45 -99.27 -43.14 24.10
N PHE A 46 -98.61 -43.55 25.18
CA PHE A 46 -99.24 -43.79 26.48
C PHE A 46 -99.86 -42.52 27.06
N ALA A 47 -99.14 -41.39 27.05
CA ALA A 47 -99.66 -40.11 27.54
C ALA A 47 -100.95 -39.70 26.81
N ARG A 48 -100.95 -39.78 25.47
CA ARG A 48 -102.16 -39.52 24.66
C ARG A 48 -103.31 -40.48 24.94
N ALA A 49 -103.02 -41.76 25.20
CA ALA A 49 -104.05 -42.74 25.56
C ALA A 49 -104.67 -42.44 26.94
N VAL A 50 -103.91 -41.83 27.86
CA VAL A 50 -104.43 -41.33 29.15
C VAL A 50 -105.24 -40.04 28.95
N GLU A 51 -104.74 -39.06 28.19
CA GLU A 51 -105.46 -37.81 27.88
C GLU A 51 -106.80 -38.06 27.17
N GLN A 52 -106.85 -39.05 26.27
CA GLN A 52 -108.05 -39.44 25.51
C GLN A 52 -109.01 -40.34 26.30
N ASN A 53 -108.65 -40.77 27.52
CA ASN A 53 -109.55 -41.56 28.36
C ASN A 53 -110.66 -40.63 28.93
N PRO A 54 -111.96 -40.90 28.67
CA PRO A 54 -113.05 -40.07 29.17
C PRO A 54 -113.22 -40.12 30.71
N LEU A 55 -112.50 -40.99 31.41
CA LEU A 55 -112.53 -41.15 32.87
C LEU A 55 -111.39 -40.43 33.60
N THR A 56 -110.59 -39.59 32.94
CA THR A 56 -109.64 -38.69 33.64
C THR A 56 -110.37 -37.55 34.36
N SER A 57 -109.81 -37.11 35.49
CA SER A 57 -110.38 -36.04 36.33
C SER A 57 -110.73 -34.79 35.52
N ASP A 58 -109.81 -34.34 34.67
CA ASP A 58 -109.96 -33.08 33.92
C ASP A 58 -111.04 -33.19 32.83
N ASN A 59 -111.17 -34.36 32.20
CA ASN A 59 -112.27 -34.64 31.26
C ASN A 59 -113.62 -34.68 32.00
N ILE A 60 -113.68 -35.25 33.21
CA ILE A 60 -114.91 -35.29 34.03
C ILE A 60 -115.31 -33.88 34.48
N VAL A 61 -114.36 -33.07 34.97
CA VAL A 61 -114.59 -31.66 35.33
C VAL A 61 -115.13 -30.88 34.15
N LYS A 62 -114.44 -30.96 33.00
CA LYS A 62 -114.86 -30.27 31.78
C LYS A 62 -116.24 -30.73 31.29
N ILE A 63 -116.55 -32.03 31.31
CA ILE A 63 -117.88 -32.55 30.93
C ILE A 63 -118.96 -31.98 31.86
N ASN A 64 -118.67 -31.81 33.15
CA ASN A 64 -119.61 -31.17 34.08
C ASN A 64 -119.75 -29.66 33.84
N GLU A 65 -118.67 -28.96 33.50
CA GLU A 65 -118.70 -27.53 33.10
C GLU A 65 -119.48 -27.32 31.78
N ASP A 66 -119.21 -28.11 30.74
CA ASP A 66 -119.92 -28.09 29.46
C ASP A 66 -121.42 -28.43 29.68
N ARG A 67 -121.73 -29.40 30.54
CA ARG A 67 -123.11 -29.74 30.93
C ARG A 67 -123.79 -28.56 31.63
N GLN A 68 -123.15 -27.93 32.61
CA GLN A 68 -123.71 -26.79 33.34
C GLN A 68 -123.92 -25.59 32.40
N TYR A 69 -122.94 -25.28 31.54
CA TYR A 69 -123.04 -24.21 30.54
C TYR A 69 -124.21 -24.42 29.56
N VAL A 70 -124.46 -25.66 29.12
CA VAL A 70 -125.63 -25.99 28.29
C VAL A 70 -126.93 -25.87 29.09
N GLN A 71 -126.96 -26.32 30.36
CA GLN A 71 -128.12 -26.16 31.23
C GLN A 71 -128.46 -24.67 31.45
N ASP A 72 -127.46 -23.84 31.80
CA ASP A 72 -127.60 -22.40 31.98
C ASP A 72 -128.16 -21.73 30.70
N ILE A 73 -127.67 -22.11 29.52
CA ILE A 73 -128.20 -21.61 28.24
C ILE A 73 -129.65 -22.03 28.05
N MET A 74 -130.02 -23.29 28.31
CA MET A 74 -131.40 -23.77 28.16
C MET A 74 -132.35 -23.06 29.12
N GLU A 75 -131.97 -22.85 30.38
CA GLU A 75 -132.77 -22.12 31.37
C GLU A 75 -132.96 -20.65 30.97
N ASN A 76 -131.90 -19.98 30.50
CA ASN A 76 -131.98 -18.62 29.98
C ASN A 76 -132.87 -18.52 28.74
N VAL A 77 -132.80 -19.47 27.81
CA VAL A 77 -133.65 -19.51 26.59
C VAL A 77 -135.11 -19.77 26.94
N VAL A 78 -135.40 -20.67 27.87
CA VAL A 78 -136.77 -20.90 28.36
C VAL A 78 -137.32 -19.65 29.08
N SER A 79 -136.48 -18.92 29.82
CA SER A 79 -136.84 -17.62 30.39
C SER A 79 -137.14 -16.56 29.33
N ASP A 80 -136.29 -16.41 28.31
CA ASP A 80 -136.45 -15.46 27.20
C ASP A 80 -137.71 -15.77 26.36
N LEU A 81 -137.98 -17.04 26.07
CA LEU A 81 -139.19 -17.45 25.33
C LEU A 81 -140.47 -17.17 26.13
N ARG A 82 -140.47 -17.45 27.45
CA ARG A 82 -141.62 -17.23 28.34
C ARG A 82 -141.91 -15.74 28.59
N LYS A 83 -140.88 -14.91 28.76
CA LYS A 83 -141.02 -13.49 29.10
C LYS A 83 -141.09 -12.57 27.88
N ASN A 84 -140.19 -12.78 26.92
CA ASN A 84 -139.91 -11.84 25.83
C ASN A 84 -140.35 -12.37 24.46
N ARG A 85 -140.88 -13.61 24.37
CA ARG A 85 -141.17 -14.34 23.10
C ARG A 85 -139.99 -14.31 22.10
N SER A 86 -138.76 -14.35 22.63
CA SER A 86 -137.52 -14.18 21.89
C SER A 86 -136.51 -15.28 22.26
N PHE A 87 -135.38 -15.32 21.55
CA PHE A 87 -134.27 -16.28 21.75
C PHE A 87 -132.89 -15.56 21.78
N THR A 88 -132.89 -14.28 22.16
CA THR A 88 -131.73 -13.39 22.19
C THR A 88 -130.56 -13.90 23.03
N SER A 89 -130.83 -14.53 24.17
CA SER A 89 -129.83 -15.22 25.00
C SER A 89 -129.04 -16.27 24.23
N LEU A 90 -129.69 -17.13 23.43
CA LEU A 90 -129.02 -18.12 22.58
C LEU A 90 -128.12 -17.45 21.52
N VAL A 91 -128.62 -16.41 20.87
CA VAL A 91 -127.85 -15.67 19.85
C VAL A 91 -126.59 -15.04 20.48
N SER A 92 -126.71 -14.45 21.67
CA SER A 92 -125.59 -13.88 22.42
C SER A 92 -124.59 -14.94 22.88
N ALA A 93 -125.06 -16.07 23.43
CA ALA A 93 -124.21 -17.18 23.84
C ALA A 93 -123.44 -17.79 22.64
N VAL A 94 -124.10 -18.02 21.52
CA VAL A 94 -123.49 -18.51 20.27
C VAL A 94 -122.51 -17.48 19.69
N ALA A 95 -122.81 -16.18 19.78
CA ALA A 95 -121.88 -15.12 19.35
C ALA A 95 -120.62 -15.07 20.24
N LYS A 96 -120.79 -15.19 21.57
CA LYS A 96 -119.69 -15.28 22.54
C LYS A 96 -118.81 -16.51 22.27
N ALA A 97 -119.42 -17.70 22.12
CA ALA A 97 -118.72 -18.94 21.79
C ALA A 97 -117.97 -18.84 20.44
N LYS A 98 -118.59 -18.27 19.40
CA LYS A 98 -117.92 -18.00 18.10
C LYS A 98 -116.76 -17.01 18.23
N LYS A 99 -116.85 -15.99 19.11
CA LYS A 99 -115.74 -15.07 19.39
C LYS A 99 -114.59 -15.77 20.12
N THR A 100 -114.88 -16.54 21.17
CA THR A 100 -113.86 -17.32 21.91
C THR A 100 -113.17 -18.33 21.00
N LYS A 101 -113.92 -19.10 20.19
CA LYS A 101 -113.34 -20.04 19.22
C LYS A 101 -112.40 -19.35 18.22
N ARG A 102 -112.78 -18.16 17.72
CA ARG A 102 -111.93 -17.37 16.82
C ARG A 102 -110.63 -16.92 17.51
N GLY A 103 -110.73 -16.35 18.71
CA GLY A 103 -109.56 -15.90 19.47
C GLY A 103 -108.59 -17.03 19.82
N LEU A 104 -109.11 -18.23 20.14
CA LEU A 104 -108.29 -19.44 20.31
C LEU A 104 -107.60 -19.83 18.98
N GLN A 105 -108.32 -19.84 17.86
CA GLN A 105 -107.78 -20.21 16.56
C GLN A 105 -106.71 -19.22 16.07
N GLU A 106 -106.93 -17.91 16.24
CA GLU A 106 -105.92 -16.86 15.99
C GLU A 106 -104.70 -17.00 16.91
N THR A 107 -104.86 -17.52 18.13
CA THR A 107 -103.76 -17.74 19.08
C THR A 107 -102.92 -18.95 18.67
N ILE A 108 -103.56 -20.06 18.27
CA ILE A 108 -102.91 -21.25 17.72
C ILE A 108 -102.13 -20.89 16.44
N GLU A 109 -102.72 -20.11 15.54
CA GLU A 109 -102.04 -19.66 14.32
C GLU A 109 -100.82 -18.77 14.62
N LYS A 110 -100.90 -17.86 15.60
CA LYS A 110 -99.75 -17.06 16.05
C LYS A 110 -98.67 -17.91 16.72
N GLU A 111 -99.06 -18.91 17.50
CA GLU A 111 -98.15 -19.85 18.17
C GLU A 111 -97.41 -20.74 17.16
N GLN A 112 -98.12 -21.35 16.22
CA GLN A 112 -97.54 -22.12 15.12
C GLN A 112 -96.56 -21.30 14.26
N ASN A 113 -96.96 -20.08 13.85
CA ASN A 113 -96.07 -19.19 13.10
C ASN A 113 -94.83 -18.77 13.92
N SER A 114 -94.98 -18.56 15.24
CA SER A 114 -93.85 -18.26 16.13
C SER A 114 -92.92 -19.46 16.29
N HIS A 115 -93.46 -20.67 16.43
CA HIS A 115 -92.68 -21.90 16.55
C HIS A 115 -91.94 -22.24 15.24
N GLN A 116 -92.57 -22.00 14.08
CA GLN A 116 -91.91 -22.15 12.77
C GLN A 116 -90.75 -21.14 12.62
N ARG A 117 -90.98 -19.86 12.95
CA ARG A 117 -89.92 -18.83 12.93
C ARG A 117 -88.81 -19.09 13.95
N LEU A 118 -89.13 -19.63 15.12
CA LEU A 118 -88.14 -20.05 16.12
C LEU A 118 -87.25 -21.17 15.55
N LYS A 119 -87.85 -22.19 14.91
CA LYS A 119 -87.13 -23.29 14.27
C LYS A 119 -86.23 -22.82 13.13
N GLU A 120 -86.67 -21.84 12.34
CA GLU A 120 -85.87 -21.19 11.30
C GLU A 120 -84.69 -20.41 11.89
N LEU A 121 -84.91 -19.62 12.95
CA LEU A 121 -83.83 -18.93 13.66
C LEU A 121 -82.83 -19.91 14.29
N THR A 122 -83.29 -21.00 14.93
CA THR A 122 -82.40 -22.02 15.50
C THR A 122 -81.55 -22.70 14.41
N LYS A 123 -82.13 -22.97 13.24
CA LYS A 123 -81.38 -23.50 12.08
C LYS A 123 -80.34 -22.49 11.58
N LEU A 124 -80.72 -21.23 11.39
CA LEU A 124 -79.80 -20.18 10.93
C LEU A 124 -78.65 -19.94 11.93
N VAL A 125 -78.93 -19.94 13.24
CA VAL A 125 -77.89 -19.84 14.28
C VAL A 125 -76.93 -21.03 14.21
N ALA A 126 -77.44 -22.26 14.05
CA ALA A 126 -76.59 -23.44 13.89
C ALA A 126 -75.68 -23.34 12.65
N GLU A 127 -76.24 -22.98 11.49
CA GLU A 127 -75.51 -22.82 10.24
C GLU A 127 -74.42 -21.73 10.33
N VAL A 128 -74.72 -20.59 10.96
CA VAL A 128 -73.74 -19.53 11.21
C VAL A 128 -72.65 -19.98 12.19
N THR A 129 -72.98 -20.73 13.24
CA THR A 129 -71.95 -21.28 14.15
C THR A 129 -71.03 -22.28 13.46
N GLU A 130 -71.55 -23.15 12.58
CA GLU A 130 -70.74 -24.09 11.81
C GLU A 130 -69.87 -23.40 10.74
N GLU A 131 -70.36 -22.32 10.13
CA GLU A 131 -69.56 -21.47 9.25
C GLU A 131 -68.41 -20.80 10.03
N LYS A 132 -68.71 -20.16 11.17
CA LYS A 132 -67.67 -19.47 11.96
C LYS A 132 -66.66 -20.42 12.57
N GLU A 133 -67.05 -21.62 13.00
CA GLU A 133 -66.10 -22.61 13.51
C GLU A 133 -65.14 -23.10 12.40
N ARG A 134 -65.65 -23.35 11.19
CA ARG A 134 -64.80 -23.67 10.02
C ARG A 134 -63.87 -22.51 9.65
N GLU A 135 -64.35 -21.27 9.74
CA GLU A 135 -63.53 -20.09 9.47
C GLU A 135 -62.43 -19.89 10.54
N ILE A 136 -62.74 -20.14 11.82
CA ILE A 136 -61.77 -20.16 12.93
C ILE A 136 -60.72 -21.25 12.70
N GLN A 137 -61.13 -22.47 12.32
CA GLN A 137 -60.20 -23.58 12.05
C GLN A 137 -59.25 -23.26 10.90
N ASN A 138 -59.76 -22.77 9.76
CA ASN A 138 -58.93 -22.35 8.61
C ASN A 138 -57.95 -21.22 9.01
N ARG A 139 -58.39 -20.23 9.80
CA ARG A 139 -57.52 -19.18 10.34
C ARG A 139 -56.45 -19.76 11.28
N ASN A 140 -56.77 -20.75 12.10
CA ASN A 140 -55.81 -21.42 12.99
C ASN A 140 -54.75 -22.22 12.20
N GLU A 141 -55.16 -22.92 11.14
CA GLU A 141 -54.26 -23.64 10.23
C GLU A 141 -53.31 -22.67 9.50
N MET A 142 -53.82 -21.55 8.99
CA MET A 142 -53.00 -20.48 8.42
C MET A 142 -52.01 -19.89 9.45
N ILE A 143 -52.45 -19.68 10.70
CA ILE A 143 -51.59 -19.20 11.79
C ILE A 143 -50.48 -20.21 12.13
N ALA A 144 -50.75 -21.53 12.06
CA ALA A 144 -49.73 -22.56 12.23
C ALA A 144 -48.72 -22.53 11.09
N TYR A 145 -49.19 -22.56 9.84
CA TYR A 145 -48.34 -22.51 8.64
C TYR A 145 -47.41 -21.28 8.61
N LEU A 146 -47.92 -20.10 8.95
CA LEU A 146 -47.12 -18.87 9.02
C LEU A 146 -46.11 -18.88 10.17
N LYS A 147 -46.42 -19.51 11.31
CA LYS A 147 -45.45 -19.71 12.40
C LYS A 147 -44.30 -20.61 11.95
N ASP A 148 -44.60 -21.70 11.25
CA ASP A 148 -43.60 -22.65 10.79
C ASP A 148 -42.69 -22.03 9.73
N GLN A 149 -43.23 -21.30 8.74
CA GLN A 149 -42.42 -20.49 7.81
C GLN A 149 -41.49 -19.51 8.54
N ILE A 150 -41.98 -18.82 9.57
CA ILE A 150 -41.17 -17.87 10.35
C ILE A 150 -40.02 -18.58 11.10
N GLN A 151 -40.24 -19.81 11.59
CA GLN A 151 -39.17 -20.58 12.24
C GLN A 151 -38.17 -21.14 11.21
N GLU A 152 -38.63 -21.64 10.06
CA GLU A 152 -37.76 -22.08 8.96
C GLU A 152 -36.85 -20.94 8.50
N MET A 153 -37.43 -19.77 8.19
CA MET A 153 -36.68 -18.59 7.77
C MET A 153 -35.68 -18.13 8.84
N LYS A 154 -36.06 -18.13 10.12
CA LYS A 154 -35.12 -17.81 11.23
C LYS A 154 -33.97 -18.82 11.31
N ALA A 155 -34.24 -20.11 11.17
CA ALA A 155 -33.21 -21.16 11.19
C ALA A 155 -32.26 -21.02 10.00
N LYS A 156 -32.82 -20.82 8.79
CA LYS A 156 -32.09 -20.63 7.54
C LYS A 156 -31.19 -19.38 7.59
N THR A 157 -31.75 -18.20 7.83
CA THR A 157 -30.98 -16.94 7.95
C THR A 157 -29.97 -17.00 9.10
N GLY A 158 -30.32 -17.68 10.20
CA GLY A 158 -29.39 -17.92 11.32
C GLY A 158 -28.20 -18.83 10.97
N MET A 159 -28.35 -19.76 10.03
CA MET A 159 -27.26 -20.59 9.53
C MET A 159 -26.47 -19.91 8.42
N GLU A 160 -27.14 -19.24 7.47
CA GLU A 160 -26.52 -18.43 6.41
C GLU A 160 -25.63 -17.32 7.01
N SER A 161 -26.13 -16.60 8.02
CA SER A 161 -25.36 -15.58 8.74
C SER A 161 -24.11 -16.16 9.41
N LYS A 162 -24.19 -17.35 10.03
CA LYS A 162 -23.01 -18.04 10.60
C LYS A 162 -22.01 -18.47 9.52
N TYR A 163 -22.50 -18.96 8.38
CA TYR A 163 -21.67 -19.36 7.25
C TYR A 163 -20.92 -18.15 6.66
N VAL A 164 -21.64 -17.08 6.30
CA VAL A 164 -21.05 -15.85 5.76
C VAL A 164 -20.04 -15.25 6.75
N ASN A 165 -20.38 -15.15 8.05
CA ASN A 165 -19.44 -14.67 9.07
C ASN A 165 -18.19 -15.56 9.25
N LYS A 166 -18.26 -16.85 8.94
CA LYS A 166 -17.08 -17.74 8.95
C LYS A 166 -16.24 -17.53 7.69
N CYS A 167 -16.87 -17.46 6.51
CA CYS A 167 -16.19 -17.23 5.23
C CYS A 167 -15.50 -15.86 5.17
N THR A 168 -16.14 -14.78 5.64
CA THR A 168 -15.51 -13.46 5.68
C THR A 168 -14.33 -13.41 6.65
N LYS A 169 -14.46 -13.99 7.86
CA LYS A 169 -13.35 -14.07 8.82
C LYS A 169 -12.16 -14.89 8.29
N LEU A 170 -12.42 -16.00 7.61
CA LEU A 170 -11.37 -16.81 6.98
C LEU A 170 -10.70 -16.06 5.81
N SER A 171 -11.47 -15.37 4.97
CA SER A 171 -10.96 -14.54 3.87
C SER A 171 -10.07 -13.40 4.38
N VAL A 172 -10.52 -12.66 5.41
CA VAL A 172 -9.72 -11.61 6.05
C VAL A 172 -8.43 -12.16 6.65
N ALA A 173 -8.49 -13.28 7.37
CA ALA A 173 -7.30 -13.91 7.96
C ALA A 173 -6.32 -14.43 6.89
N GLN A 174 -6.82 -14.98 5.78
CA GLN A 174 -6.02 -15.42 4.65
C GLN A 174 -5.30 -14.23 3.98
N THR A 175 -6.04 -13.18 3.64
CA THR A 175 -5.47 -11.95 3.05
C THR A 175 -4.44 -11.32 3.99
N GLN A 176 -4.76 -11.18 5.29
CA GLN A 176 -3.83 -10.68 6.29
C GLN A 176 -2.55 -11.52 6.36
N LYS A 177 -2.65 -12.85 6.28
CA LYS A 177 -1.47 -13.74 6.28
C LYS A 177 -0.62 -13.59 5.01
N ILE A 178 -1.24 -13.41 3.85
CA ILE A 178 -0.54 -13.14 2.59
C ILE A 178 0.20 -11.80 2.66
N CYS A 179 -0.47 -10.73 3.12
CA CYS A 179 0.16 -9.42 3.33
C CYS A 179 1.35 -9.51 4.30
N GLN A 180 1.19 -10.17 5.44
CA GLN A 180 2.28 -10.40 6.41
C GLN A 180 3.48 -11.13 5.79
N MET A 181 3.25 -12.11 4.91
CA MET A 181 4.34 -12.82 4.24
C MET A 181 5.05 -11.97 3.19
N ALA A 182 4.31 -11.12 2.45
CA ALA A 182 4.91 -10.15 1.54
C ALA A 182 5.71 -9.07 2.29
N GLU A 183 5.17 -8.52 3.38
CA GLU A 183 5.90 -7.60 4.26
C GLU A 183 7.17 -8.23 4.84
N GLN A 184 7.12 -9.50 5.26
CA GLN A 184 8.28 -10.21 5.79
C GLN A 184 9.34 -10.52 4.72
N HIS A 185 8.96 -10.62 3.44
CA HIS A 185 9.92 -10.70 2.34
C HIS A 185 10.58 -9.35 2.10
N ILE A 186 9.78 -8.29 1.92
CA ILE A 186 10.28 -6.93 1.64
C ILE A 186 11.18 -6.42 2.77
N ARG A 187 10.86 -6.71 4.05
CA ARG A 187 11.72 -6.38 5.19
C ARG A 187 13.09 -7.06 5.08
N LYS A 188 13.14 -8.36 4.78
CA LYS A 188 14.43 -9.07 4.58
C LYS A 188 15.22 -8.52 3.40
N ASP A 189 14.55 -8.08 2.33
CA ASP A 189 15.22 -7.48 1.18
C ASP A 189 15.80 -6.10 1.53
N ILE A 190 15.11 -5.32 2.38
CA ILE A 190 15.64 -4.09 2.99
C ILE A 190 16.85 -4.42 3.88
N ASP A 191 16.71 -5.34 4.85
CA ASP A 191 17.79 -5.77 5.75
C ASP A 191 19.04 -6.20 4.96
N ASN A 192 18.85 -6.96 3.87
CA ASN A 192 19.92 -7.39 2.96
C ASN A 192 20.57 -6.21 2.23
N VAL A 193 19.79 -5.26 1.72
CA VAL A 193 20.30 -4.08 0.99
C VAL A 193 21.03 -3.12 1.92
N GLU A 194 20.57 -2.93 3.16
CA GLU A 194 21.27 -2.16 4.19
C GLU A 194 22.65 -2.78 4.49
N ILE A 195 22.73 -4.10 4.64
CA ILE A 195 24.01 -4.82 4.82
C ILE A 195 24.94 -4.64 3.61
N GLN A 196 24.43 -4.69 2.36
CA GLN A 196 25.26 -4.43 1.18
C GLN A 196 25.73 -2.96 1.12
N LEU A 197 24.87 -2.00 1.50
CA LEU A 197 25.19 -0.58 1.50
C LEU A 197 26.31 -0.25 2.50
N ASP A 198 26.27 -0.83 3.71
CA ASP A 198 27.34 -0.69 4.72
C ASP A 198 28.66 -1.30 4.24
N LEU A 199 28.61 -2.47 3.58
CA LEU A 199 29.79 -3.13 3.02
C LEU A 199 30.44 -2.29 1.90
N GLU A 200 29.65 -1.83 0.93
CA GLU A 200 30.13 -0.95 -0.15
C GLU A 200 30.63 0.39 0.39
N THR A 201 29.96 0.98 1.38
CA THR A 201 30.40 2.23 2.03
C THR A 201 31.78 2.06 2.67
N ARG A 202 32.02 0.93 3.36
CA ARG A 202 33.33 0.61 3.95
C ARG A 202 34.39 0.34 2.87
N VAL A 203 34.08 -0.47 1.86
CA VAL A 203 35.03 -0.79 0.77
C VAL A 203 35.42 0.46 0.00
N ASN A 204 34.47 1.34 -0.32
CA ASN A 204 34.74 2.64 -0.92
C ASN A 204 35.63 3.53 -0.03
N ALA A 205 35.39 3.58 1.29
CA ALA A 205 36.25 4.32 2.21
C ALA A 205 37.70 3.77 2.26
N GLU A 206 37.88 2.45 2.23
CA GLU A 206 39.19 1.80 2.16
C GLU A 206 39.89 2.09 0.81
N ILE A 207 39.17 2.05 -0.31
CA ILE A 207 39.69 2.40 -1.65
C ILE A 207 40.12 3.88 -1.70
N VAL A 208 39.28 4.80 -1.24
CA VAL A 208 39.62 6.24 -1.18
C VAL A 208 40.84 6.48 -0.29
N GLN A 209 40.94 5.81 0.86
CA GLN A 209 42.11 5.92 1.72
C GLN A 209 43.39 5.34 1.06
N TYR A 210 43.28 4.24 0.33
CA TYR A 210 44.40 3.66 -0.43
C TYR A 210 44.86 4.60 -1.55
N LEU A 211 43.93 5.16 -2.33
CA LEU A 211 44.23 6.09 -3.42
C LEU A 211 44.87 7.38 -2.90
N GLY A 212 44.38 7.94 -1.79
CA GLY A 212 45.04 9.09 -1.14
C GLY A 212 46.47 8.79 -0.68
N LYS A 213 46.69 7.63 -0.05
CA LYS A 213 48.04 7.14 0.35
C LYS A 213 48.95 6.81 -0.84
N LEU A 214 48.40 6.58 -2.03
CA LEU A 214 49.16 6.40 -3.26
C LEU A 214 49.50 7.76 -3.89
N GLN A 215 48.54 8.68 -3.94
CA GLN A 215 48.72 10.04 -4.44
C GLN A 215 49.81 10.77 -3.66
N MET A 216 49.74 10.82 -2.32
CA MET A 216 50.76 11.47 -1.50
C MET A 216 52.18 10.96 -1.81
N ARG A 217 52.33 9.65 -2.04
CA ARG A 217 53.62 9.01 -2.37
C ARG A 217 54.09 9.22 -3.82
N LEU A 218 53.22 9.75 -4.68
CA LEU A 218 53.57 10.22 -6.01
C LEU A 218 53.92 11.71 -5.96
N ASP A 219 53.20 12.51 -5.16
CA ASP A 219 53.47 13.92 -4.91
C ASP A 219 54.84 14.11 -4.22
N GLU A 220 55.13 13.35 -3.14
CA GLU A 220 56.45 13.27 -2.48
C GLU A 220 57.60 12.98 -3.48
N LYS A 221 57.35 12.13 -4.47
CA LYS A 221 58.34 11.79 -5.50
C LYS A 221 58.46 12.89 -6.56
N LEU A 222 57.34 13.53 -6.90
CA LEU A 222 57.32 14.65 -7.84
C LEU A 222 58.13 15.82 -7.29
N GLU A 223 57.89 16.18 -6.02
CA GLU A 223 58.67 17.19 -5.30
C GLU A 223 60.16 16.86 -5.28
N PHE A 224 60.54 15.63 -4.87
CA PHE A 224 61.94 15.18 -4.89
C PHE A 224 62.59 15.27 -6.28
N TRP A 225 61.90 14.86 -7.34
CA TRP A 225 62.44 14.93 -8.70
C TRP A 225 62.47 16.37 -9.25
N MET A 226 61.56 17.25 -8.82
CA MET A 226 61.58 18.67 -9.13
C MET A 226 62.76 19.38 -8.46
N GLU A 227 62.92 19.24 -7.14
CA GLU A 227 64.06 19.83 -6.40
C GLU A 227 65.39 19.34 -6.97
N LYS A 228 65.50 18.02 -7.22
CA LYS A 228 66.71 17.45 -7.84
C LYS A 228 66.94 18.02 -9.23
N HIS A 229 65.93 18.11 -10.09
CA HIS A 229 66.08 18.63 -11.44
C HIS A 229 66.49 20.11 -11.42
N GLU A 230 65.86 20.93 -10.58
CA GLU A 230 66.23 22.34 -10.40
C GLU A 230 67.70 22.49 -9.98
N LYS A 231 68.14 21.67 -9.00
CA LYS A 231 69.53 21.67 -8.53
C LYS A 231 70.53 21.15 -9.56
N ASP A 232 70.23 20.04 -10.24
CA ASP A 232 71.07 19.49 -11.31
C ASP A 232 71.20 20.51 -12.48
N VAL A 233 70.14 21.27 -12.78
CA VAL A 233 70.16 22.37 -13.76
C VAL A 233 70.99 23.55 -13.24
N GLU A 234 70.82 23.98 -11.99
CA GLU A 234 71.56 25.10 -11.40
C GLU A 234 73.08 24.81 -11.36
N ASP A 235 73.47 23.61 -10.94
CA ASP A 235 74.88 23.18 -10.91
C ASP A 235 75.47 23.01 -12.31
N LYS A 236 74.66 22.61 -13.31
CA LYS A 236 75.10 22.60 -14.72
C LYS A 236 75.21 24.00 -15.31
N GLN A 237 74.35 24.93 -14.93
CA GLN A 237 74.43 26.33 -15.33
C GLN A 237 75.69 27.00 -14.74
N LYS A 238 75.99 26.77 -13.45
CA LYS A 238 77.24 27.21 -12.80
C LYS A 238 78.47 26.69 -13.55
N GLN A 239 78.55 25.37 -13.79
CA GLN A 239 79.65 24.76 -14.56
C GLN A 239 79.79 25.34 -15.97
N LEU A 240 78.68 25.66 -16.63
CA LEU A 240 78.67 26.29 -17.95
C LEU A 240 79.18 27.74 -17.90
N ASP A 241 78.83 28.51 -16.87
CA ASP A 241 79.27 29.90 -16.70
C ASP A 241 80.73 30.00 -16.23
N ASP A 242 81.19 29.07 -15.39
CA ASP A 242 82.62 28.90 -15.08
C ASP A 242 83.44 28.63 -16.34
N LEU A 243 82.98 27.73 -17.22
CA LEU A 243 83.63 27.47 -18.51
C LEU A 243 83.58 28.67 -19.47
N LYS A 244 82.50 29.47 -19.47
CA LYS A 244 82.44 30.73 -20.23
C LYS A 244 83.43 31.77 -19.71
N THR A 245 83.55 31.92 -18.39
CA THR A 245 84.48 32.89 -17.78
C THR A 245 85.93 32.48 -18.01
N LEU A 246 86.28 31.20 -17.82
CA LEU A 246 87.60 30.65 -18.14
C LEU A 246 87.98 30.86 -19.61
N LYS A 247 87.08 30.51 -20.54
CA LYS A 247 87.27 30.75 -21.98
C LYS A 247 87.49 32.24 -22.29
N ASN A 248 86.80 33.14 -21.60
CA ASN A 248 86.96 34.59 -21.75
C ASN A 248 88.31 35.08 -21.21
N THR A 249 88.78 34.55 -20.08
CA THR A 249 90.12 34.88 -19.54
C THR A 249 91.25 34.35 -20.41
N ASP A 250 91.13 33.13 -20.93
CA ASP A 250 92.12 32.56 -21.85
C ASP A 250 92.13 33.28 -23.20
N TRP A 251 90.97 33.68 -23.72
CA TRP A 251 90.88 34.49 -24.93
C TRP A 251 91.53 35.87 -24.76
N LYS A 252 91.28 36.56 -23.64
CA LYS A 252 91.98 37.82 -23.31
C LYS A 252 93.50 37.62 -23.24
N ARG A 253 93.95 36.59 -22.53
CA ARG A 253 95.37 36.23 -22.42
C ARG A 253 96.01 35.92 -23.77
N LEU A 254 95.29 35.24 -24.68
CA LEU A 254 95.75 34.96 -26.04
C LEU A 254 95.84 36.24 -26.88
N VAL A 255 94.88 37.16 -26.76
CA VAL A 255 94.92 38.47 -27.43
C VAL A 255 96.09 39.31 -26.92
N ASP A 256 96.30 39.37 -25.61
CA ASP A 256 97.43 40.08 -25.00
C ASP A 256 98.78 39.50 -25.41
N LEU A 257 98.93 38.17 -25.39
CA LEU A 257 100.16 37.51 -25.84
C LEU A 257 100.39 37.70 -27.35
N THR A 258 99.33 37.70 -28.15
CA THR A 258 99.38 37.96 -29.61
C THR A 258 99.81 39.40 -29.89
N ARG A 259 99.35 40.35 -29.08
CA ARG A 259 99.80 41.75 -29.12
C ARG A 259 101.27 41.87 -28.77
N GLN A 260 101.70 41.32 -27.63
CA GLN A 260 103.10 41.33 -27.21
C GLN A 260 104.01 40.66 -28.25
N TYR A 261 103.59 39.55 -28.86
CA TYR A 261 104.37 38.89 -29.91
C TYR A 261 104.59 39.80 -31.11
N LYS A 262 103.56 40.54 -31.56
CA LYS A 262 103.70 41.53 -32.65
C LYS A 262 104.59 42.70 -32.26
N GLU A 263 104.46 43.21 -31.04
CA GLU A 263 105.33 44.28 -30.50
C GLU A 263 106.81 43.83 -30.46
N TYR A 264 107.09 42.60 -30.04
CA TYR A 264 108.44 42.02 -30.09
C TYR A 264 108.92 41.72 -31.52
N GLU A 265 108.06 41.24 -32.41
CA GLU A 265 108.38 40.99 -33.82
C GLU A 265 108.73 42.28 -34.56
N GLU A 266 107.98 43.37 -34.33
CA GLU A 266 108.25 44.71 -34.85
C GLU A 266 109.61 45.23 -34.35
N VAL A 267 109.91 45.10 -33.05
CA VAL A 267 111.22 45.48 -32.49
C VAL A 267 112.38 44.64 -33.07
N VAL A 268 112.19 43.34 -33.30
CA VAL A 268 113.22 42.46 -33.91
C VAL A 268 113.41 42.76 -35.40
N VAL A 269 112.34 43.09 -36.13
CA VAL A 269 112.41 43.53 -37.52
C VAL A 269 113.11 44.89 -37.62
N GLU A 270 112.80 45.84 -36.73
CA GLU A 270 113.44 47.16 -36.71
C GLU A 270 114.92 47.06 -36.33
N ASP A 271 115.31 46.30 -35.30
CA ASP A 271 116.72 46.03 -34.97
C ASP A 271 117.48 45.40 -36.16
N ARG A 272 116.85 44.46 -36.88
CA ARG A 272 117.41 43.87 -38.09
C ARG A 272 117.57 44.89 -39.23
N ILE A 273 116.61 45.80 -39.41
CA ILE A 273 116.67 46.90 -40.39
C ILE A 273 117.77 47.89 -40.01
N GLN A 274 117.82 48.34 -38.75
CA GLN A 274 118.84 49.23 -38.21
C GLN A 274 120.25 48.66 -38.39
N LYS A 275 120.45 47.36 -38.10
CA LYS A 275 121.73 46.66 -38.32
C LYS A 275 122.13 46.58 -39.79
N GLU A 276 121.18 46.39 -40.70
CA GLU A 276 121.41 46.38 -42.15
C GLU A 276 121.73 47.80 -42.68
N ILE A 277 121.01 48.84 -42.23
CA ILE A 277 121.29 50.24 -42.54
C ILE A 277 122.68 50.64 -42.02
N LEU A 278 123.02 50.25 -40.79
CA LEU A 278 124.33 50.52 -40.20
C LEU A 278 125.45 49.81 -40.97
N ARG A 279 125.23 48.55 -41.41
CA ARG A 279 126.19 47.85 -42.28
C ARG A 279 126.42 48.61 -43.59
N ARG A 280 125.35 49.04 -44.26
CA ARG A 280 125.42 49.80 -45.53
C ARG A 280 126.17 51.12 -45.35
N LYS A 281 125.86 51.91 -44.30
CA LYS A 281 126.61 53.12 -43.95
C LYS A 281 128.10 52.83 -43.73
N MET A 282 128.43 51.77 -42.99
CA MET A 282 129.83 51.35 -42.77
C MET A 282 130.52 50.84 -44.05
N GLU A 283 129.79 50.41 -45.08
CA GLU A 283 130.32 50.01 -46.39
C GLU A 283 130.49 51.22 -47.32
N GLU A 284 129.54 52.16 -47.30
CA GLU A 284 129.63 53.48 -47.94
C GLU A 284 130.81 54.28 -47.38
N GLU A 285 130.99 54.36 -46.06
CA GLU A 285 132.15 55.01 -45.44
C GLU A 285 133.48 54.36 -45.88
N LYS A 286 133.54 53.02 -45.93
CA LYS A 286 134.72 52.30 -46.47
C LYS A 286 134.95 52.65 -47.94
N LEU A 287 133.90 52.89 -48.73
CA LEU A 287 133.99 53.35 -50.12
C LEU A 287 134.46 54.81 -50.21
N TYR A 288 133.94 55.73 -49.40
CA TYR A 288 134.39 57.13 -49.30
C TYR A 288 135.84 57.24 -48.82
N ILE A 289 136.26 56.40 -47.86
CA ILE A 289 137.65 56.31 -47.41
C ILE A 289 138.55 55.77 -48.55
N LYS A 290 138.14 54.71 -49.27
CA LYS A 290 138.88 54.22 -50.44
C LYS A 290 138.95 55.27 -51.56
N ALA A 291 137.88 56.02 -51.82
CA ALA A 291 137.81 57.06 -52.84
C ALA A 291 138.70 58.26 -52.47
N SER A 292 138.60 58.77 -51.23
CA SER A 292 139.45 59.86 -50.75
C SER A 292 140.93 59.47 -50.67
N ILE A 293 141.26 58.23 -50.31
CA ILE A 293 142.63 57.69 -50.42
C ILE A 293 143.11 57.70 -51.89
N ARG A 294 142.28 57.29 -52.86
CA ARG A 294 142.62 57.37 -54.30
C ARG A 294 142.84 58.82 -54.75
N VAL A 295 141.99 59.77 -54.35
CA VAL A 295 142.14 61.20 -54.66
C VAL A 295 143.42 61.77 -54.04
N GLN A 296 143.70 61.49 -52.76
CA GLN A 296 144.94 61.89 -52.12
C GLN A 296 146.18 61.26 -52.79
N ALA A 297 146.11 59.99 -53.20
CA ALA A 297 147.21 59.31 -53.90
C ALA A 297 147.44 59.87 -55.31
N TRP A 298 146.36 60.19 -56.04
CA TRP A 298 146.41 60.89 -57.34
C TRP A 298 147.06 62.28 -57.20
N TRP A 299 146.63 63.06 -56.19
CA TRP A 299 147.20 64.38 -55.90
C TRP A 299 148.68 64.30 -55.49
N ARG A 300 149.05 63.39 -54.58
CA ARG A 300 150.46 63.11 -54.23
C ARG A 300 151.27 62.69 -55.47
N GLY A 301 150.69 61.89 -56.36
CA GLY A 301 151.31 61.53 -57.64
C GLY A 301 151.49 62.69 -58.61
N ILE A 302 150.56 63.66 -58.64
CA ILE A 302 150.68 64.90 -59.42
C ILE A 302 151.77 65.82 -58.84
N MET A 303 151.80 66.00 -57.51
CA MET A 303 152.84 66.77 -56.81
C MET A 303 154.25 66.28 -57.20
N VAL A 304 154.46 64.96 -57.16
CA VAL A 304 155.73 64.34 -57.57
C VAL A 304 156.00 64.49 -59.08
N ARG A 305 155.01 64.22 -59.95
CA ARG A 305 155.23 64.25 -61.42
C ARG A 305 155.37 65.64 -62.03
N LYS A 306 154.73 66.68 -61.48
CA LYS A 306 154.92 68.08 -61.92
C LYS A 306 156.01 68.82 -61.13
N GLY A 307 156.65 68.18 -60.15
CA GLY A 307 157.82 68.73 -59.45
C GLY A 307 157.52 69.90 -58.51
N TYR A 308 156.28 70.04 -58.03
CA TYR A 308 155.89 71.09 -57.10
C TYR A 308 156.28 70.73 -55.65
N GLY A 309 156.71 71.73 -54.88
CA GLY A 309 157.12 71.56 -53.49
C GLY A 309 158.46 70.83 -53.31
N THR A 310 158.52 69.94 -52.33
CA THR A 310 159.76 69.41 -51.72
C THR A 310 160.56 68.41 -52.57
N TYR A 311 160.14 68.11 -53.81
CA TYR A 311 160.74 67.05 -54.64
C TYR A 311 161.80 67.54 -55.67
N ARG A 312 162.14 68.83 -55.68
CA ARG A 312 163.14 69.47 -56.57
C ARG A 312 164.59 69.18 -56.14
N LYS A 313 165.41 68.57 -57.00
CA LYS A 313 166.82 68.15 -56.69
C LYS A 313 167.90 68.97 -57.42
N LYS A 314 169.01 69.32 -56.74
CA LYS A 314 170.33 69.68 -57.32
C LYS A 314 171.49 69.31 -56.35
N LYS A 315 172.76 69.41 -56.79
CA LYS A 315 173.96 68.74 -56.19
C LYS A 315 174.72 69.54 -55.10
N LYS A 316 175.56 68.82 -54.33
CA LYS A 316 176.40 69.22 -53.16
C LYS A 316 177.56 70.20 -53.45
N LYS A 317 177.99 70.96 -52.41
CA LYS A 317 179.32 70.83 -51.75
C LYS A 317 179.49 71.63 -50.42
N THR A 318 179.87 70.94 -49.33
CA THR A 318 180.76 71.34 -48.18
C THR A 318 180.50 72.62 -47.34
N LYS A 319 180.76 72.71 -46.00
CA LYS A 319 181.17 71.76 -44.92
C LYS A 319 181.13 72.41 -43.50
N ASN A 320 180.68 71.69 -42.45
CA ASN A 320 180.82 71.98 -40.98
C ASN A 320 180.11 73.25 -40.42
N THR A 321 179.73 73.44 -39.13
CA THR A 321 179.87 72.77 -37.79
C THR A 321 178.81 73.37 -36.79
N LYS A 322 178.49 73.00 -35.52
CA LYS A 322 178.73 71.89 -34.53
C LYS A 322 177.73 72.06 -33.34
N LYS A 323 177.28 70.98 -32.65
CA LYS A 323 176.55 70.93 -31.32
C LYS A 323 175.14 71.61 -31.22
N SER A 324 174.21 71.27 -30.28
CA SER A 324 173.96 70.06 -29.44
C SER A 324 172.66 70.15 -28.58
N LYS A 325 172.14 68.99 -28.10
CA LYS A 325 171.20 68.72 -26.96
C LYS A 325 169.67 68.79 -27.16
N GLY A 326 168.95 67.96 -26.36
CA GLY A 326 167.49 67.87 -26.19
C GLY A 326 166.83 66.93 -27.21
N THR A 327 166.20 65.79 -26.88
CA THR A 327 165.78 65.18 -25.59
C THR A 327 164.60 65.85 -24.86
N LYS A 328 163.37 65.49 -25.24
CA LYS A 328 162.61 64.48 -24.46
C LYS A 328 161.65 63.71 -25.37
#